data_AF-A0A950S2B5-F1
#
_entry.id   AF-A0A950S2B5-F1
#
_cell.length_a   1.000
_cell.length_b   1.000
_cell.length_c   1.000
_cell.angle_alpha   90.00
_cell.angle_beta   90.00
_cell.angle_gamma   90.00
#
_symmetry.space_group_name_H-M   'P 1'
#
loop_
_entity.id
_entity.type
_entity.pdbx_description
1 polymer ?
#
loop_
_entity_poly.entity_id
_entity_poly.type
_entity_poly.pdbx_seq_one_letter_code
_entity_poly.pdbx_strand_id
1 'polypeptide(L)'
;MDTPVAVIPAPAPPREGSTMRKFLAERGVIIMKENRTIDSVPTAYGAPLGVGAQVLVIVKNTERQVSIGVKFEQAETTTRIGSAAFVDSDELDEFLGAFNFISTSATHMAHDVRDYTEVTYSTRDDVTIGFYQDGQKQQAFVKLGAGSPLMFFRVEALQSIRGAVVKALVHLDERRKAWDSQ
;
A
#
# COMPACT_ATOMS: atom_id res chain seq x y z
N MET A 1 -1.96 -28.22 44.58
CA MET A 1 -2.39 -28.03 43.17
C MET A 1 -1.74 -26.75 42.70
N ASP A 2 -0.60 -26.86 42.03
CA ASP A 2 0.09 -25.69 41.48
C ASP A 2 -0.57 -25.29 40.17
N THR A 3 -1.05 -24.05 40.12
CA THR A 3 -1.60 -23.45 38.90
C THR A 3 -0.41 -23.00 38.04
N PRO A 4 -0.26 -23.45 36.79
CA PRO A 4 0.84 -22.99 35.95
C PRO A 4 0.66 -21.50 35.65
N VAL A 5 1.69 -20.71 35.97
CA VAL A 5 1.77 -19.28 35.64
C VAL A 5 1.90 -19.17 34.13
N ALA A 6 0.91 -18.53 33.48
CA ALA A 6 0.95 -18.26 32.05
C ALA A 6 2.15 -17.35 31.73
N VAL A 7 3.12 -17.89 31.00
CA VAL A 7 4.24 -17.12 30.45
C VAL A 7 3.68 -16.24 29.35
N ILE A 8 3.56 -14.94 29.61
CA ILE A 8 3.19 -13.96 28.57
C ILE A 8 4.36 -13.90 27.59
N PRO A 9 4.16 -14.24 26.30
CA PRO A 9 5.22 -14.10 25.32
C PRO A 9 5.62 -12.62 25.21
N ALA A 10 6.93 -12.37 25.15
CA ALA A 10 7.46 -11.02 24.98
C ALA A 10 6.85 -10.37 23.72
N PRO A 11 6.55 -9.05 23.76
CA PRO A 11 6.05 -8.35 22.59
C PRO A 11 7.03 -8.52 21.43
N ALA A 12 6.50 -8.82 20.24
CA ALA A 12 7.30 -8.93 19.04
C ALA A 12 8.13 -7.65 18.85
N PRO A 13 9.40 -7.75 18.37
CA PRO A 13 10.21 -6.58 18.13
C PRO A 13 9.51 -5.63 17.15
N PRO A 14 9.71 -4.31 17.28
CA PRO A 14 9.11 -3.33 16.38
C PRO A 14 9.48 -3.69 14.94
N ARG A 15 8.48 -3.86 14.07
CA ARG A 15 8.72 -4.03 12.63
C ARG A 15 9.45 -2.80 12.12
N GLU A 16 10.49 -3.01 11.32
CA GLU A 16 11.24 -1.91 10.73
C GLU A 16 10.33 -1.19 9.73
N GLY A 17 9.85 0.00 10.11
CA GLY A 17 8.94 0.79 9.28
C GLY A 17 9.64 1.34 8.04
N SER A 18 8.84 1.76 7.05
CA SER A 18 9.34 2.34 5.81
C SER A 18 10.22 3.57 6.06
N THR A 19 11.02 3.93 5.06
CA THR A 19 11.84 5.14 5.09
C THR A 19 10.95 6.38 5.27
N MET A 20 9.80 6.42 4.57
CA MET A 20 8.76 7.44 4.74
C MET A 20 8.25 7.54 6.19
N ARG A 21 8.01 6.43 6.87
CA ARG A 21 7.51 6.42 8.25
C ARG A 21 8.55 6.95 9.23
N LYS A 22 9.82 6.55 9.07
CA LYS A 22 10.95 7.08 9.85
C LYS A 22 11.05 8.60 9.68
N PHE A 23 10.90 9.05 8.44
CA PHE A 23 10.93 10.44 8.00
C PHE A 23 9.83 11.33 8.58
N LEU A 24 8.58 10.85 8.62
CA LEU A 24 7.47 11.63 9.19
C LEU A 24 7.49 11.71 10.72
N ALA A 25 8.27 10.87 11.40
CA ALA A 25 8.39 10.88 12.86
C ALA A 25 9.39 11.94 13.36
N GLU A 26 10.24 12.50 12.49
CA GLU A 26 11.27 13.45 12.88
C GLU A 26 10.70 14.84 13.27
N ARG A 27 11.29 15.46 14.30
CA ARG A 27 10.94 16.80 14.78
C ARG A 27 12.06 17.79 14.45
N GLY A 28 11.69 19.05 14.21
CA GLY A 28 12.65 20.12 13.89
C GLY A 28 13.25 20.03 12.48
N VAL A 29 12.58 19.33 11.57
CA VAL A 29 13.01 19.16 10.17
C VAL A 29 12.10 19.93 9.22
N ILE A 30 12.64 20.33 8.07
CA ILE A 30 11.84 20.86 6.96
C ILE A 30 11.43 19.68 6.09
N ILE A 31 10.13 19.55 5.84
CA ILE A 31 9.56 18.50 4.99
C ILE A 31 8.94 19.13 3.75
N MET A 32 9.47 18.80 2.58
CA MET A 32 8.86 19.13 1.29
C MET A 32 8.17 17.88 0.73
N LYS A 33 6.89 18.02 0.36
CA LYS A 33 6.08 16.96 -0.23
C LYS A 33 5.65 17.38 -1.63
N GLU A 34 6.03 16.61 -2.63
CA GLU A 34 5.51 16.73 -4.00
C GLU A 34 4.59 15.54 -4.24
N ASN A 35 3.32 15.81 -4.55
CA ASN A 35 2.32 14.77 -4.85
C ASN A 35 1.82 14.97 -6.27
N ARG A 36 1.74 13.88 -7.03
CA ARG A 36 1.09 13.86 -8.33
C ARG A 36 0.13 12.69 -8.41
N THR A 37 -1.16 12.98 -8.55
CA THR A 37 -2.15 11.95 -8.87
C THR A 37 -1.88 11.39 -10.27
N ILE A 38 -1.83 10.07 -10.39
CA ILE A 38 -1.53 9.37 -11.64
C ILE A 38 -2.78 8.72 -12.21
N ASP A 39 -3.55 8.03 -11.36
CA ASP A 39 -4.77 7.35 -11.77
C ASP A 39 -5.76 7.24 -10.61
N SER A 40 -6.98 6.85 -10.92
CA SER A 40 -8.04 6.63 -9.94
C SER A 40 -8.83 5.38 -10.32
N VAL A 41 -8.78 4.36 -9.47
CA VAL A 41 -9.46 3.08 -9.72
C VAL A 41 -10.79 3.05 -8.98
N PRO A 42 -11.92 2.85 -9.69
CA PRO A 42 -13.23 2.73 -9.06
C PRO A 42 -13.29 1.55 -8.09
N THR A 43 -13.81 1.80 -6.89
CA THR A 43 -14.14 0.76 -5.91
C THR A 43 -15.53 0.21 -6.18
N ALA A 44 -15.83 -0.98 -5.64
CA ALA A 44 -17.20 -1.51 -5.61
C ALA A 44 -18.12 -0.66 -4.72
N TYR A 45 -17.55 -0.02 -3.70
CA TYR A 45 -18.27 0.80 -2.74
C TYR A 45 -17.45 2.02 -2.29
N GLY A 46 -18.08 3.20 -2.29
CA GLY A 46 -17.50 4.42 -1.74
C GLY A 46 -16.61 5.18 -2.72
N ALA A 47 -15.66 5.94 -2.17
CA ALA A 47 -14.72 6.74 -2.96
C ALA A 47 -13.73 5.81 -3.71
N PRO A 48 -13.27 6.22 -4.91
CA PRO A 48 -12.28 5.48 -5.66
C PRO A 48 -10.92 5.47 -4.94
N LEU A 49 -10.07 4.52 -5.32
CA LEU A 49 -8.67 4.46 -4.90
C LEU A 49 -7.83 5.36 -5.81
N GLY A 50 -7.37 6.48 -5.27
CA GLY A 50 -6.35 7.32 -5.90
C GLY A 50 -4.99 6.64 -5.80
N VAL A 51 -4.28 6.62 -6.93
CA VAL A 51 -2.88 6.16 -7.01
C VAL A 51 -2.05 7.34 -7.53
N GLY A 52 -0.99 7.68 -6.81
CA GLY A 52 -0.15 8.83 -7.11
C GLY A 52 1.33 8.54 -6.94
N ALA A 53 2.15 9.33 -7.61
CA ALA A 53 3.57 9.43 -7.31
C ALA A 53 3.75 10.44 -6.18
N GLN A 54 4.59 10.12 -5.21
CA GLN A 54 4.95 11.04 -4.13
C GLN A 54 6.45 11.08 -3.94
N VAL A 55 6.96 12.30 -3.79
CA VAL A 55 8.34 12.57 -3.46
C VAL A 55 8.38 13.34 -2.14
N LEU A 56 9.17 12.82 -1.20
CA LEU A 56 9.43 13.42 0.09
C LEU A 56 10.89 13.87 0.14
N VAL A 57 11.11 15.13 0.48
CA VAL A 57 12.44 15.65 0.77
C VAL A 57 12.47 16.16 2.21
N ILE A 58 13.44 15.70 2.97
CA ILE A 58 13.68 16.16 4.34
C ILE A 58 15.00 16.89 4.41
N VAL A 59 14.99 18.03 5.08
CA VAL A 59 16.19 18.79 5.37
C VAL A 59 16.35 18.92 6.88
N LYS A 60 17.48 18.43 7.41
CA LYS A 60 17.85 18.49 8.82
C LYS A 60 19.31 18.88 8.94
N ASN A 61 19.60 19.96 9.68
CA ASN A 61 20.97 20.40 9.96
C ASN A 61 21.87 20.46 8.71
N THR A 62 21.32 20.91 7.57
CA THR A 62 21.91 20.96 6.21
C THR A 62 21.96 19.65 5.40
N GLU A 63 21.69 18.49 6.02
CA GLU A 63 21.55 17.23 5.29
C GLU A 63 20.19 17.16 4.60
N ARG A 64 20.22 16.82 3.30
CA ARG A 64 19.03 16.60 2.48
C ARG A 64 18.87 15.10 2.22
N GLN A 65 17.73 14.55 2.60
CA GLN A 65 17.35 13.17 2.32
C GLN A 65 16.10 13.15 1.43
N VAL A 66 16.03 12.17 0.54
CA VAL A 66 14.96 12.03 -0.45
C VAL A 66 14.36 10.62 -0.35
N SER A 67 13.04 10.53 -0.19
CA SER A 67 12.24 9.30 -0.40
C SER A 67 11.33 9.50 -1.60
N ILE A 68 11.23 8.48 -2.44
CA ILE A 68 10.28 8.44 -3.56
C ILE A 68 9.46 7.16 -3.46
N GLY A 69 8.23 7.21 -3.96
CA GLY A 69 7.36 6.03 -3.94
C GLY A 69 5.94 6.32 -4.36
N VAL A 70 5.09 5.32 -4.21
CA VAL A 70 3.70 5.37 -4.66
C VAL A 70 2.79 5.63 -3.48
N LYS A 71 1.99 6.69 -3.59
CA LYS A 71 0.93 7.05 -2.65
C LYS A 71 -0.37 6.41 -3.09
N PHE A 72 -1.03 5.73 -2.16
CA PHE A 72 -2.41 5.30 -2.27
C PHE A 72 -3.26 6.18 -1.38
N GLU A 73 -4.42 6.62 -1.88
CA GLU A 73 -5.34 7.41 -1.08
C GLU A 73 -6.80 7.10 -1.40
N GLN A 74 -7.62 7.10 -0.36
CA GLN A 74 -9.06 7.19 -0.47
C GLN A 74 -9.47 8.54 0.09
N ALA A 75 -10.10 9.36 -0.75
CA ALA A 75 -10.56 10.68 -0.36
C ALA A 75 -11.57 10.59 0.79
N GLU A 76 -11.50 11.57 1.68
CA GLU A 76 -12.49 11.75 2.73
C GLU A 76 -13.87 12.01 2.10
N THR A 77 -14.90 11.43 2.71
CA THR A 77 -16.30 11.68 2.37
C THR A 77 -17.02 12.19 3.61
N THR A 78 -18.24 12.70 3.45
CA THR A 78 -19.07 13.16 4.57
C THR A 78 -19.29 12.12 5.67
N THR A 79 -19.10 10.82 5.36
CA THR A 79 -19.37 9.70 6.27
C THR A 79 -18.12 8.88 6.64
N ARG A 80 -16.96 9.17 6.03
CA ARG A 80 -15.74 8.38 6.21
C ARG A 80 -14.51 9.25 6.14
N ILE A 81 -13.68 9.14 7.18
CA ILE A 81 -12.34 9.73 7.23
C ILE A 81 -11.51 9.13 6.10
N GLY A 82 -10.82 9.99 5.34
CA GLY A 82 -9.93 9.55 4.28
C GLY A 82 -8.78 8.71 4.81
N SER A 83 -8.23 7.84 3.97
CA SER A 83 -7.04 7.06 4.32
C SER A 83 -5.98 7.23 3.24
N ALA A 84 -4.72 7.24 3.65
CA ALA A 84 -3.62 7.26 2.73
C ALA A 84 -2.49 6.40 3.27
N ALA A 85 -1.81 5.73 2.36
CA ALA A 85 -0.66 4.91 2.67
C ALA A 85 0.36 5.01 1.54
N PHE A 86 1.59 4.60 1.82
CA PHE A 86 2.72 4.82 0.94
C PHE A 86 3.52 3.53 0.80
N VAL A 87 4.05 3.31 -0.40
CA VAL A 87 4.97 2.22 -0.71
C VAL A 87 6.26 2.83 -1.22
N ASP A 88 7.35 2.67 -0.47
CA ASP A 88 8.67 3.17 -0.87
C ASP A 88 9.14 2.50 -2.17
N SER A 89 10.00 3.18 -2.92
CA SER A 89 10.48 2.67 -4.22
C SER A 89 11.21 1.34 -4.15
N ASP A 90 11.88 1.04 -3.03
CA ASP A 90 12.58 -0.23 -2.81
C ASP A 90 11.63 -1.41 -2.59
N GLU A 91 10.35 -1.18 -2.26
CA GLU A 91 9.32 -2.21 -2.11
C GLU A 91 8.51 -2.44 -3.39
N LEU A 92 8.64 -1.56 -4.39
CA LEU A 92 7.71 -1.57 -5.54
C LEU A 92 7.85 -2.81 -6.42
N ASP A 93 9.05 -3.39 -6.57
CA ASP A 93 9.25 -4.62 -7.34
C ASP A 93 8.56 -5.81 -6.66
N GLU A 94 8.74 -5.97 -5.35
CA GLU A 94 8.06 -7.00 -4.56
C GLU A 94 6.53 -6.81 -4.62
N PHE A 95 6.08 -5.57 -4.45
CA PHE A 95 4.66 -5.23 -4.48
C PHE A 95 4.01 -5.52 -5.84
N LEU A 96 4.69 -5.23 -6.96
CA LEU A 96 4.23 -5.60 -8.30
C LEU A 96 4.24 -7.12 -8.53
N GLY A 97 5.23 -7.82 -7.97
CA GLY A 97 5.27 -9.28 -7.94
C GLY A 97 4.05 -9.87 -7.23
N ALA A 98 3.69 -9.30 -6.08
CA ALA A 98 2.50 -9.70 -5.33
C ALA A 98 1.21 -9.51 -6.13
N PHE A 99 1.03 -8.38 -6.85
CA PHE A 99 -0.12 -8.20 -7.75
C PHE A 99 -0.26 -9.31 -8.79
N ASN A 100 0.86 -9.70 -9.41
CA ASN A 100 0.85 -10.79 -10.39
C ASN A 100 0.43 -12.12 -9.75
N PHE A 101 1.04 -12.47 -8.62
CA PHE A 101 0.73 -13.70 -7.91
C PHE A 101 -0.75 -13.77 -7.48
N ILE A 102 -1.26 -12.69 -6.89
CA ILE A 102 -2.65 -12.57 -6.43
C ILE A 102 -3.60 -12.68 -7.62
N SER A 103 -3.34 -11.95 -8.71
CA SER A 103 -4.20 -11.99 -9.90
C SER A 103 -4.21 -13.36 -10.58
N THR A 104 -3.05 -14.03 -10.69
CA THR A 104 -2.96 -15.38 -11.25
C THR A 104 -3.67 -16.40 -10.36
N SER A 105 -3.50 -16.29 -9.04
CA SER A 105 -4.18 -17.16 -8.07
C SER A 105 -5.70 -17.01 -8.17
N ALA A 106 -6.20 -15.77 -8.26
CA ALA A 106 -7.62 -15.52 -8.43
C ALA A 106 -8.16 -16.16 -9.72
N THR A 107 -7.47 -15.99 -10.85
CA THR A 107 -7.85 -16.61 -12.13
C THR A 107 -7.86 -18.13 -12.04
N HIS A 108 -6.85 -18.76 -11.43
CA HIS A 108 -6.81 -20.22 -11.29
C HIS A 108 -7.94 -20.76 -10.40
N MET A 109 -8.36 -19.99 -9.39
CA MET A 109 -9.38 -20.41 -8.43
C MET A 109 -10.81 -20.07 -8.87
N ALA A 110 -10.99 -19.27 -9.93
CA ALA A 110 -12.27 -18.68 -10.32
C ALA A 110 -13.39 -19.70 -10.62
N HIS A 111 -13.02 -20.92 -11.05
CA HIS A 111 -13.96 -21.98 -11.38
C HIS A 111 -14.14 -23.03 -10.28
N ASP A 112 -13.33 -22.98 -9.23
CA ASP A 112 -13.43 -23.89 -8.10
C ASP A 112 -14.57 -23.44 -7.16
N VAL A 113 -15.22 -24.40 -6.51
CA VAL A 113 -16.03 -24.10 -5.32
C VAL A 113 -15.12 -24.29 -4.11
N ARG A 114 -14.95 -23.25 -3.31
CA ARG A 114 -14.10 -23.31 -2.11
C ARG A 114 -14.81 -22.79 -0.88
N ASP A 115 -14.45 -23.32 0.27
CA ASP A 115 -14.66 -22.64 1.54
C ASP A 115 -13.88 -21.33 1.55
N TYR A 116 -14.21 -20.44 2.50
CA TYR A 116 -13.54 -19.15 2.64
C TYR A 116 -12.02 -19.28 2.52
N THR A 117 -11.48 -18.73 1.44
CA THR A 117 -10.05 -18.74 1.15
C THR A 117 -9.63 -17.31 0.86
N GLU A 118 -8.58 -16.84 1.51
CA GLU A 118 -8.06 -15.49 1.34
C GLU A 118 -6.57 -15.54 0.97
N VAL A 119 -6.18 -14.74 -0.02
CA VAL A 119 -4.79 -14.54 -0.43
C VAL A 119 -4.44 -13.08 -0.25
N THR A 120 -3.44 -12.81 0.59
CA THR A 120 -3.12 -11.47 1.06
C THR A 120 -1.63 -11.21 1.04
N TYR A 121 -1.26 -9.99 0.65
CA TYR A 121 0.09 -9.43 0.76
C TYR A 121 0.02 -8.09 1.49
N SER A 122 1.02 -7.80 2.33
CA SER A 122 1.12 -6.54 3.08
C SER A 122 2.53 -5.96 2.97
N THR A 123 2.63 -4.65 2.69
CA THR A 123 3.90 -3.91 2.71
C THR A 123 4.36 -3.58 4.13
N ARG A 124 5.58 -3.01 4.27
CA ARG A 124 6.12 -2.55 5.58
C ARG A 124 5.26 -1.46 6.23
N ASP A 125 4.51 -0.70 5.42
CA ASP A 125 3.64 0.39 5.84
C ASP A 125 2.14 0.04 5.79
N ASP A 126 1.83 -1.24 5.98
CA ASP A 126 0.46 -1.75 6.14
C ASP A 126 -0.46 -1.46 4.93
N VAL A 127 0.09 -1.26 3.73
CA VAL A 127 -0.69 -1.37 2.49
C VAL A 127 -0.93 -2.84 2.26
N THR A 128 -2.19 -3.25 2.36
CA THR A 128 -2.58 -4.64 2.18
C THR A 128 -3.39 -4.78 0.90
N ILE A 129 -3.06 -5.77 0.08
CA ILE A 129 -3.78 -6.13 -1.14
C ILE A 129 -4.09 -7.62 -1.12
N GLY A 130 -5.23 -8.01 -1.69
CA GLY A 130 -5.59 -9.42 -1.71
C GLY A 130 -6.90 -9.67 -2.44
N PHE A 131 -7.32 -10.93 -2.39
CA PHE A 131 -8.70 -11.32 -2.69
C PHE A 131 -9.14 -12.42 -1.74
N TYR A 132 -10.44 -12.53 -1.56
CA TYR A 132 -11.03 -13.71 -0.94
C TYR A 132 -12.01 -14.39 -1.91
N GLN A 133 -12.23 -15.68 -1.69
CA GLN A 133 -13.22 -16.49 -2.35
C GLN A 133 -14.10 -17.20 -1.32
N ASP A 134 -15.41 -17.13 -1.51
CA ASP A 134 -16.40 -17.88 -0.75
C ASP A 134 -17.42 -18.51 -1.72
N GLY A 135 -17.43 -19.84 -1.77
CA GLY A 135 -18.05 -20.60 -2.84
C GLY A 135 -17.40 -20.30 -4.19
N GLN A 136 -18.17 -19.69 -5.10
CA GLN A 136 -17.70 -19.23 -6.42
C GLN A 136 -17.55 -17.70 -6.49
N LYS A 137 -17.82 -16.98 -5.41
CA LYS A 137 -17.73 -15.52 -5.41
C LYS A 137 -16.33 -15.10 -5.01
N GLN A 138 -15.67 -14.35 -5.89
CA GLN A 138 -14.39 -13.73 -5.61
C GLN A 138 -14.53 -12.21 -5.49
N GLN A 139 -13.77 -11.63 -4.56
CA GLN A 139 -13.71 -10.19 -4.37
C GLN A 139 -12.28 -9.80 -4.01
N ALA A 140 -11.70 -8.87 -4.77
CA ALA A 140 -10.42 -8.27 -4.44
C ALA A 140 -10.60 -7.15 -3.41
N PHE A 141 -9.54 -6.86 -2.66
CA PHE A 141 -9.53 -5.77 -1.70
C PHE A 141 -8.18 -5.07 -1.57
N VAL A 142 -8.23 -3.84 -1.09
CA VAL A 142 -7.07 -3.04 -0.67
C VAL A 142 -7.36 -2.40 0.69
N LYS A 143 -6.37 -2.33 1.58
CA LYS A 143 -6.41 -1.64 2.87
C LYS A 143 -5.24 -0.68 2.98
N LEU A 144 -5.48 0.57 3.39
CA LEU A 144 -4.46 1.61 3.51
C LEU A 144 -4.09 1.87 4.97
N GLY A 145 -3.36 0.95 5.59
CA GLY A 145 -2.95 1.06 6.99
C GLY A 145 -3.80 0.22 7.95
N ALA A 146 -3.24 -0.12 9.13
CA ALA A 146 -3.84 -1.07 10.07
C ALA A 146 -5.27 -0.72 10.55
N GLY A 147 -5.60 0.57 10.67
CA GLY A 147 -6.91 1.07 11.13
C GLY A 147 -7.91 1.42 10.03
N SER A 148 -7.52 1.32 8.75
CA SER A 148 -8.37 1.74 7.63
C SER A 148 -9.37 0.66 7.23
N PRO A 149 -10.57 1.03 6.75
CA PRO A 149 -11.52 0.05 6.22
C PRO A 149 -10.99 -0.62 4.94
N LEU A 150 -11.47 -1.84 4.67
CA LEU A 150 -11.24 -2.51 3.38
C LEU A 150 -11.97 -1.78 2.26
N MET A 151 -11.27 -1.55 1.17
CA MET A 151 -11.84 -1.15 -0.11
C MET A 151 -11.99 -2.39 -0.97
N PHE A 152 -13.20 -2.66 -1.45
CA PHE A 152 -13.48 -3.86 -2.26
C PHE A 152 -13.51 -3.51 -3.75
N PHE A 153 -13.03 -4.44 -4.57
CA PHE A 153 -12.92 -4.32 -6.02
C PHE A 153 -13.30 -5.63 -6.69
N ARG A 154 -13.78 -5.58 -7.93
CA ARG A 154 -13.80 -6.80 -8.75
C ARG A 154 -12.36 -7.26 -8.99
N VAL A 155 -12.15 -8.57 -9.14
CA VAL A 155 -10.80 -9.15 -9.30
C VAL A 155 -10.05 -8.54 -10.48
N GLU A 156 -10.75 -8.21 -11.56
CA GLU A 156 -10.15 -7.63 -12.77
C GLU A 156 -9.51 -6.26 -12.52
N ALA A 157 -9.99 -5.51 -11.52
CA ALA A 157 -9.43 -4.21 -11.17
C ALA A 157 -8.03 -4.32 -10.54
N LEU A 158 -7.59 -5.50 -10.10
CA LEU A 158 -6.19 -5.71 -9.66
C LEU A 158 -5.20 -5.34 -10.76
N GLN A 159 -5.53 -5.63 -12.03
CA GLN A 159 -4.69 -5.26 -13.18
C GLN A 159 -4.71 -3.75 -13.43
N SER A 160 -5.84 -3.08 -13.21
CA SER A 160 -5.94 -1.62 -13.29
C SER A 160 -5.10 -0.93 -12.21
N ILE A 161 -5.15 -1.43 -10.96
CA ILE A 161 -4.35 -0.91 -9.85
C ILE A 161 -2.86 -1.11 -10.16
N ARG A 162 -2.46 -2.32 -10.57
CA ARG A 162 -1.09 -2.61 -10.99
C ARG A 162 -0.64 -1.66 -12.11
N GLY A 163 -1.48 -1.44 -13.12
CA GLY A 163 -1.20 -0.51 -14.21
C GLY A 163 -0.97 0.93 -13.73
N ALA A 164 -1.75 1.40 -12.76
CA ALA A 164 -1.56 2.72 -12.16
C ALA A 164 -0.24 2.83 -11.38
N VAL A 165 0.17 1.76 -10.67
CA VAL A 165 1.48 1.69 -9.98
C VAL A 165 2.63 1.76 -10.99
N VAL A 166 2.55 1.02 -12.10
CA VAL A 166 3.57 1.07 -13.16
C VAL A 166 3.66 2.47 -13.78
N LYS A 167 2.53 3.14 -14.05
CA LYS A 167 2.56 4.54 -14.52
C LYS A 167 3.21 5.48 -13.52
N ALA A 168 2.96 5.29 -12.22
CA ALA A 168 3.57 6.09 -11.16
C ALA A 168 5.09 5.87 -11.09
N LEU A 169 5.55 4.62 -11.22
CA LEU A 169 6.97 4.27 -11.31
C LEU A 169 7.67 4.97 -12.47
N VAL A 170 7.09 4.89 -13.68
CA VAL A 170 7.65 5.58 -14.87
C VAL A 170 7.79 7.08 -14.60
N HIS A 171 6.79 7.70 -13.97
CA HIS A 171 6.87 9.11 -13.60
C HIS A 171 7.97 9.41 -12.57
N LEU A 172 8.15 8.56 -11.57
CA LEU A 172 9.19 8.71 -10.55
C LEU A 172 10.60 8.57 -11.13
N ASP A 173 10.80 7.64 -12.08
CA ASP A 173 12.08 7.45 -12.76
C ASP A 173 12.47 8.67 -13.60
N GLU A 174 11.52 9.26 -14.31
CA GLU A 174 11.73 10.53 -15.03
C GLU A 174 12.10 11.66 -14.06
N ARG A 175 11.40 11.73 -12.92
CA ARG A 175 11.64 12.76 -11.90
C ARG A 175 13.02 12.61 -11.24
N ARG A 176 13.44 11.38 -10.96
CA ARG A 176 14.74 11.07 -10.36
C ARG A 176 15.89 11.52 -11.26
N LYS A 177 15.84 11.22 -12.56
CA LYS A 177 16.84 11.65 -13.54
C LYS A 177 16.98 13.18 -13.61
N ALA A 178 15.86 13.90 -13.47
CA ALA A 178 15.87 15.37 -13.46
C ALA A 178 16.56 15.97 -12.22
N TRP A 179 16.61 15.25 -11.09
CA TRP A 179 17.31 15.69 -9.88
C TRP A 179 18.78 15.31 -9.86
N ASP A 180 19.14 14.16 -10.43
CA ASP A 180 20.55 13.74 -10.52
C ASP A 180 21.35 14.59 -11.55
N SER A 181 20.66 15.39 -12.37
CA SER A 181 21.26 16.28 -13.38
C SER A 181 21.44 17.73 -12.91
N GLN A 182 21.12 18.05 -11.64
CA GLN A 182 21.23 19.38 -11.04
C GLN A 182 22.34 19.43 -9.99
#